data_AF-A0A2W7MV95-F1
#
_entry.id   AF-A0A2W7MV95-F1
#
_cell.length_a   1.000
_cell.length_b   1.000
_cell.length_c   1.000
_cell.angle_alpha   90.00
_cell.angle_beta   90.00
_cell.angle_gamma   90.00
#
_symmetry.space_group_name_H-M   'P 1'
#
loop_
_entity.id
_entity.type
_entity.pdbx_description
1 polymer ?
#
loop_
_entity_poly.entity_id
_entity_poly.type
_entity_poly.pdbx_seq_one_letter_code
_entity_poly.pdbx_strand_id
1 'polypeptide(L)'
;MNALAEELGIIVVYPAQERRSQQNRCWNWYRRGDQVRGAGEPALLASLTRDVASTAPADPARVYVAGLSAGASMALILAATYPDIFAAVGAHSGLAWGAARDATTAALAMRHGAPGHRSPGPMPTIVFHGEDDKVVHVRNGRFIASRAAAAYDGLRRTELSSRGHGGHPFVRQSHRRGKGRSFTEFWVVKDAGHAWSGGSRAGRFADPAGPDASREMMRFFLQHRTTSKQRKAAQLADAA
;
A
#
# COMPACT_ATOMS: atom_id res chain seq x y z
N MET A 1 -3.64 -10.35 -10.02
CA MET A 1 -2.20 -10.06 -10.14
C MET A 1 -1.48 -11.01 -11.10
N ASN A 2 -1.64 -12.34 -11.05
CA ASN A 2 -0.97 -13.25 -12.02
C ASN A 2 -1.23 -12.91 -13.50
N ALA A 3 -2.48 -12.71 -13.91
CA ALA A 3 -2.79 -12.31 -15.29
C ALA A 3 -2.14 -10.96 -15.68
N LEU A 4 -2.04 -10.01 -14.74
CA LEU A 4 -1.33 -8.75 -14.96
C LEU A 4 0.20 -8.96 -15.00
N ALA A 5 0.70 -9.99 -14.31
CA ALA A 5 2.11 -10.37 -14.34
C ALA A 5 2.52 -10.82 -15.74
N GLU A 6 1.71 -11.68 -16.35
CA GLU A 6 1.87 -12.13 -17.72
C GLU A 6 1.68 -10.97 -18.72
N GLU A 7 0.63 -10.16 -18.56
CA GLU A 7 0.33 -9.03 -19.45
C GLU A 7 1.42 -7.95 -19.45
N LEU A 8 1.94 -7.59 -18.27
CA LEU A 8 2.84 -6.45 -18.09
C LEU A 8 4.31 -6.85 -17.98
N GLY A 9 4.62 -8.15 -18.02
CA GLY A 9 5.98 -8.67 -17.85
C GLY A 9 6.57 -8.31 -16.47
N ILE A 10 5.77 -8.42 -15.41
CA ILE A 10 6.21 -8.12 -14.04
C ILE A 10 6.34 -9.40 -13.22
N ILE A 11 7.17 -9.33 -12.18
CA ILE A 11 7.30 -10.39 -11.18
C ILE A 11 6.40 -10.03 -9.99
N VAL A 12 5.64 -11.01 -9.49
CA VAL A 12 4.81 -10.83 -8.30
C VAL A 12 5.24 -11.82 -7.22
N VAL A 13 5.55 -11.29 -6.04
CA VAL A 13 5.92 -12.08 -4.87
C VAL A 13 4.77 -12.05 -3.87
N TYR A 14 4.32 -13.22 -3.41
CA TYR A 14 3.26 -13.36 -2.42
C TYR A 14 3.84 -13.94 -1.12
N PRO A 15 4.42 -13.11 -0.24
CA PRO A 15 4.93 -13.59 1.04
C PRO A 15 3.76 -14.09 1.90
N ALA A 16 3.97 -15.22 2.57
CA ALA A 16 2.98 -15.84 3.44
C ALA A 16 3.45 -15.77 4.90
N GLN A 17 2.55 -15.33 5.78
CA GLN A 17 2.76 -15.32 7.22
C GLN A 17 2.47 -16.70 7.81
N GLU A 18 3.33 -17.16 8.71
CA GLU A 18 3.13 -18.42 9.41
C GLU A 18 2.10 -18.28 10.54
N ARG A 19 1.33 -19.35 10.80
CA ARG A 19 0.32 -19.37 11.87
C ARG A 19 0.93 -19.16 13.26
N ARG A 20 2.17 -19.62 13.49
CA ARG A 20 2.87 -19.44 14.78
C ARG A 20 3.21 -17.97 15.05
N SER A 21 3.44 -17.17 14.01
CA SER A 21 3.71 -15.74 14.13
C SER A 21 2.44 -14.97 14.46
N GLN A 22 1.31 -15.39 13.87
CA GLN A 22 -0.01 -14.82 14.11
C GLN A 22 -1.10 -15.84 13.69
N GLN A 23 -2.02 -16.15 14.60
CA GLN A 23 -2.99 -17.25 14.44
C GLN A 23 -3.86 -17.16 13.16
N ASN A 24 -4.22 -15.95 12.76
CA ASN A 24 -4.99 -15.61 11.55
C ASN A 24 -4.10 -15.38 10.31
N ARG A 25 -2.79 -15.57 10.41
CA ARG A 25 -1.78 -15.26 9.38
C ARG A 25 -1.79 -13.80 8.96
N CYS A 26 -2.17 -12.89 9.86
CA CYS A 26 -2.04 -11.46 9.64
C CYS A 26 -0.61 -10.98 9.96
N TRP A 27 -0.14 -9.98 9.24
CA TRP A 27 1.06 -9.24 9.62
C TRP A 27 0.83 -8.49 10.94
N ASN A 28 1.81 -8.49 11.83
CA ASN A 28 1.79 -7.86 13.14
C ASN A 28 2.09 -6.35 13.05
N TRP A 29 1.43 -5.67 12.11
CA TRP A 29 1.65 -4.27 11.75
C TRP A 29 1.54 -3.29 12.94
N TYR A 30 0.99 -3.65 14.08
CA TYR A 30 0.83 -2.76 15.24
C TYR A 30 1.94 -2.93 16.29
N ARG A 31 2.80 -3.96 16.20
CA ARG A 31 3.87 -4.15 17.19
C ARG A 31 4.94 -3.09 17.01
N ARG A 32 5.46 -2.56 18.12
CA ARG A 32 6.52 -1.53 18.09
C ARG A 32 7.77 -1.96 17.33
N GLY A 33 8.17 -3.22 17.47
CA GLY A 33 9.32 -3.79 16.74
C GLY A 33 9.11 -3.89 15.23
N ASP A 34 7.85 -3.94 14.78
CA ASP A 34 7.47 -4.03 13.36
C ASP A 34 7.14 -2.64 12.77
N GLN A 35 7.62 -1.55 13.39
CA GLN A 35 7.39 -0.17 12.93
C GLN A 35 8.68 0.54 12.50
N VAL A 36 9.83 -0.14 12.60
CA VAL A 36 11.15 0.44 12.38
C VAL A 36 11.96 -0.36 11.36
N ARG A 37 12.94 0.29 10.75
CA ARG A 37 13.91 -0.34 9.85
C ARG A 37 14.83 -1.28 10.64
N GLY A 38 15.19 -2.41 10.02
CA GLY A 38 16.17 -3.37 10.56
C GLY A 38 15.63 -4.35 11.59
N ALA A 39 14.33 -4.30 11.90
CA ALA A 39 13.71 -5.20 12.86
C ALA A 39 12.41 -5.82 12.34
N GLY A 40 12.05 -6.94 12.97
CA GLY A 40 10.72 -7.53 12.82
C GLY A 40 10.37 -8.04 11.43
N GLU A 41 9.07 -8.18 11.19
CA GLU A 41 8.50 -8.62 9.91
C GLU A 41 8.86 -7.71 8.73
N PRO A 42 8.92 -6.36 8.87
CA PRO A 42 9.35 -5.49 7.78
C PRO A 42 10.77 -5.80 7.30
N ALA A 43 11.71 -6.12 8.20
CA ALA A 43 13.08 -6.47 7.82
C ALA A 43 13.15 -7.77 7.02
N LEU A 44 12.36 -8.77 7.41
CA LEU A 44 12.27 -10.04 6.68
C LEU A 44 11.72 -9.84 5.26
N LEU A 45 10.65 -9.04 5.13
CA LEU A 45 10.04 -8.73 3.83
C LEU A 45 10.95 -7.87 2.95
N ALA A 46 11.69 -6.92 3.53
CA ALA A 46 12.68 -6.13 2.81
C ALA A 46 13.84 -7.02 2.31
N SER A 47 14.32 -7.94 3.14
CA SER A 47 15.35 -8.91 2.77
C SER A 47 14.90 -9.82 1.63
N LEU A 48 13.70 -10.40 1.74
CA LEU A 48 13.09 -11.22 0.68
C LEU A 48 12.99 -10.43 -0.63
N THR A 49 12.55 -9.17 -0.54
CA THR A 49 12.40 -8.31 -1.72
C THR A 49 13.75 -8.09 -2.43
N ARG A 50 14.81 -7.82 -1.66
CA ARG A 50 16.16 -7.64 -2.20
C ARG A 50 16.71 -8.92 -2.82
N ASP A 51 16.51 -10.05 -2.14
CA ASP A 51 16.94 -11.37 -2.62
C ASP A 51 16.30 -11.68 -3.99
N VAL A 52 14.98 -11.56 -4.10
CA VAL A 52 14.27 -11.76 -5.37
C VAL A 52 14.72 -10.75 -6.43
N ALA A 53 14.88 -9.47 -6.08
CA ALA A 53 15.31 -8.44 -7.03
C ALA A 53 16.74 -8.63 -7.54
N SER A 54 17.59 -9.32 -6.77
CA SER A 54 18.98 -9.63 -7.15
C SER A 54 19.12 -10.91 -7.98
N THR A 55 18.18 -11.86 -7.84
CA THR A 55 18.24 -13.18 -8.48
C THR A 55 17.35 -13.28 -9.71
N ALA A 56 16.29 -12.48 -9.80
CA ALA A 56 15.41 -12.41 -10.95
C ALA A 56 15.75 -11.22 -11.86
N PRO A 57 15.32 -11.20 -13.14
CA PRO A 57 15.54 -10.08 -14.06
C PRO A 57 14.62 -8.89 -13.74
N ALA A 58 14.63 -8.40 -12.49
CA ALA A 58 13.85 -7.27 -12.03
C ALA A 58 14.63 -5.95 -12.17
N ASP A 59 13.93 -4.87 -12.53
CA ASP A 59 14.52 -3.53 -12.49
C ASP A 59 14.53 -3.01 -11.04
N PRO A 60 15.69 -2.78 -10.42
CA PRO A 60 15.79 -2.32 -9.03
C PRO A 60 15.22 -0.91 -8.82
N ALA A 61 14.99 -0.15 -9.90
CA ALA A 61 14.31 1.14 -9.81
C ALA A 61 12.78 1.02 -9.78
N ARG A 62 12.21 -0.16 -10.06
CA ARG A 62 10.77 -0.43 -10.23
C ARG A 62 10.30 -1.55 -9.32
N VAL A 63 10.52 -1.39 -8.02
CA VAL A 63 9.99 -2.31 -7.00
C VAL A 63 8.84 -1.61 -6.28
N TYR A 64 7.73 -2.31 -6.10
CA TYR A 64 6.51 -1.76 -5.50
C TYR A 64 5.99 -2.74 -4.45
N VAL A 65 5.20 -2.23 -3.51
CA VAL A 65 4.57 -3.06 -2.48
C VAL A 65 3.09 -2.72 -2.36
N ALA A 66 2.25 -3.73 -2.22
CA ALA A 66 0.83 -3.54 -2.00
C ALA A 66 0.23 -4.61 -1.12
N GLY A 67 -0.92 -4.30 -0.51
CA GLY A 67 -1.65 -5.30 0.26
C GLY A 67 -3.07 -4.88 0.61
N LEU A 68 -3.79 -5.81 1.26
CA LEU A 68 -5.13 -5.64 1.83
C LEU A 68 -5.06 -5.72 3.35
N SER A 69 -5.80 -4.88 4.07
CA SER A 69 -5.98 -4.97 5.52
C SER A 69 -4.66 -4.90 6.30
N ALA A 70 -4.31 -5.91 7.09
CA ALA A 70 -3.00 -6.04 7.73
C ALA A 70 -1.84 -5.97 6.73
N GLY A 71 -2.01 -6.53 5.52
CA GLY A 71 -1.03 -6.45 4.43
C GLY A 71 -0.90 -5.04 3.85
N ALA A 72 -1.99 -4.28 3.78
CA ALA A 72 -1.93 -2.87 3.37
C ALA A 72 -1.15 -2.03 4.39
N SER A 73 -1.38 -2.30 5.68
CA SER A 73 -0.68 -1.62 6.78
C SER A 73 0.81 -1.98 6.79
N MET A 74 1.15 -3.25 6.54
CA MET A 74 2.54 -3.71 6.39
C MET A 74 3.22 -3.12 5.14
N ALA A 75 2.50 -3.00 4.01
CA ALA A 75 3.02 -2.33 2.83
C ALA A 75 3.39 -0.86 3.09
N LEU A 76 2.58 -0.15 3.88
CA LEU A 76 2.84 1.23 4.27
C LEU A 76 4.01 1.35 5.26
N ILE A 77 4.18 0.39 6.17
CA ILE A 77 5.37 0.29 7.03
C ILE A 77 6.61 0.11 6.15
N LEU A 78 6.61 -0.86 5.24
CA LEU A 78 7.73 -1.12 4.33
C LEU A 78 8.10 0.12 3.50
N ALA A 79 7.11 0.84 2.97
CA ALA A 79 7.34 2.05 2.21
C ALA A 79 7.91 3.19 3.07
N ALA A 80 7.53 3.28 4.34
CA ALA A 80 8.06 4.27 5.27
C ALA A 80 9.48 3.93 5.76
N THR A 81 9.77 2.66 6.05
CA THR A 81 11.04 2.23 6.66
C THR A 81 12.09 1.79 5.64
N TYR A 82 11.68 1.43 4.42
CA TYR A 82 12.55 1.05 3.29
C TYR A 82 12.24 1.84 2.00
N PRO A 83 12.24 3.18 2.04
CA PRO A 83 11.94 4.02 0.86
C PRO A 83 13.00 3.91 -0.23
N ASP A 84 14.13 3.26 0.06
CA ASP A 84 15.18 2.92 -0.89
C ASP A 84 14.83 1.74 -1.80
N ILE A 85 14.01 0.81 -1.31
CA ILE A 85 13.58 -0.37 -2.07
C ILE A 85 12.37 0.01 -2.91
N PHE A 86 11.34 0.60 -2.30
CA PHE A 86 10.04 0.75 -2.93
C PHE A 86 9.87 2.11 -3.62
N ALA A 87 9.49 2.09 -4.90
CA ALA A 87 9.22 3.29 -5.69
C ALA A 87 7.80 3.83 -5.51
N ALA A 88 6.87 2.99 -5.07
CA ALA A 88 5.48 3.34 -4.77
C ALA A 88 4.81 2.24 -3.92
N VAL A 89 3.72 2.60 -3.25
CA VAL A 89 2.94 1.72 -2.38
C VAL A 89 1.45 1.75 -2.68
N GLY A 90 0.81 0.57 -2.63
CA GLY A 90 -0.64 0.39 -2.76
C GLY A 90 -1.27 -0.11 -1.46
N ALA A 91 -2.29 0.56 -0.96
CA ALA A 91 -2.98 0.14 0.26
C ALA A 91 -4.47 -0.05 0.00
N HIS A 92 -4.99 -1.26 0.24
CA HIS A 92 -6.42 -1.52 0.25
C HIS A 92 -6.92 -1.73 1.67
N SER A 93 -7.92 -0.97 2.13
CA SER A 93 -8.57 -1.13 3.44
C SER A 93 -7.57 -1.27 4.62
N GLY A 94 -6.47 -0.50 4.59
CA GLY A 94 -5.40 -0.56 5.59
C GLY A 94 -5.42 0.58 6.59
N LEU A 95 -4.36 0.67 7.40
CA LEU A 95 -4.10 1.77 8.34
C LEU A 95 -2.74 2.41 8.09
N ALA A 96 -2.60 3.69 8.44
CA ALA A 96 -1.36 4.43 8.28
C ALA A 96 -0.21 3.86 9.13
N TRP A 97 1.04 4.04 8.68
CA TRP A 97 2.23 3.78 9.48
C TRP A 97 2.14 4.50 10.84
N GLY A 98 2.45 3.81 11.94
CA GLY A 98 2.32 4.35 13.29
C GLY A 98 0.88 4.56 13.80
N ALA A 99 -0.14 4.01 13.14
CA ALA A 99 -1.54 4.14 13.56
C ALA A 99 -1.85 3.43 14.89
N ALA A 100 -1.06 2.44 15.28
CA ALA A 100 -1.21 1.68 16.52
C ALA A 100 0.16 1.21 17.04
N ARG A 101 0.19 0.78 18.31
CA ARG A 101 1.41 0.34 19.01
C ARG A 101 1.25 -0.96 19.81
N ASP A 102 0.03 -1.49 19.85
CA ASP A 102 -0.39 -2.71 20.54
C ASP A 102 -1.78 -3.15 20.01
N ALA A 103 -2.25 -4.32 20.43
CA ALA A 103 -3.51 -4.88 19.94
C ALA A 103 -4.74 -4.02 20.30
N THR A 104 -4.71 -3.34 21.46
CA THR A 104 -5.80 -2.50 21.94
C THR A 104 -5.93 -1.23 21.09
N THR A 105 -4.82 -0.52 20.87
CA THR A 105 -4.77 0.65 19.99
C THR A 105 -5.04 0.27 18.53
N ALA A 106 -4.66 -0.94 18.10
CA ALA A 106 -5.00 -1.45 16.78
C ALA A 106 -6.52 -1.59 16.58
N ALA A 107 -7.22 -2.20 17.55
CA ALA A 107 -8.68 -2.33 17.49
C ALA A 107 -9.39 -0.96 17.47
N LEU A 108 -8.91 0.00 18.25
CA LEU A 108 -9.44 1.37 18.24
C LEU A 108 -9.19 2.08 16.90
N ALA A 109 -7.97 1.97 16.37
CA ALA A 109 -7.61 2.55 15.08
C ALA A 109 -8.45 1.96 13.93
N MET A 110 -8.68 0.65 13.93
CA MET A 110 -9.54 -0.01 12.95
C MET A 110 -10.96 0.54 12.96
N ARG A 111 -11.56 0.75 14.15
CA ARG A 111 -12.95 1.19 14.31
C ARG A 111 -13.17 2.68 14.08
N HIS A 112 -12.27 3.51 14.59
CA HIS A 112 -12.49 4.97 14.65
C HIS A 112 -11.58 5.76 13.70
N GLY A 113 -10.54 5.12 13.16
CA GLY A 113 -9.50 5.76 12.40
C GLY A 113 -8.40 6.32 13.30
N ALA A 114 -7.15 6.13 12.91
CA ALA A 114 -6.00 6.79 13.53
C ALA A 114 -5.12 7.43 12.46
N PRO A 115 -4.64 8.66 12.68
CA PRO A 115 -3.94 9.41 11.63
C PRO A 115 -2.51 8.93 11.39
N GLY A 116 -1.94 8.12 12.29
CA GLY A 116 -0.58 7.61 12.21
C GLY A 116 0.51 8.68 12.32
N HIS A 117 1.73 8.30 11.95
CA HIS A 117 2.89 9.18 11.90
C HIS A 117 2.92 10.01 10.61
N ARG A 118 3.74 11.07 10.59
CA ARG A 118 4.02 11.80 9.35
C ARG A 118 4.92 10.91 8.49
N SER A 119 4.72 10.90 7.17
CA SER A 119 5.62 10.19 6.28
C SER A 119 7.04 10.74 6.46
N PRO A 120 8.08 9.88 6.56
CA PRO A 120 9.46 10.35 6.71
C PRO A 120 9.99 11.04 5.45
N GLY A 121 9.31 10.86 4.31
CA GLY A 121 9.55 11.57 3.08
C GLY A 121 8.47 11.33 2.03
N PRO A 122 8.62 11.91 0.83
CA PRO A 122 7.67 11.72 -0.26
C PRO A 122 7.67 10.27 -0.77
N MET A 123 6.52 9.61 -0.72
CA MET A 123 6.31 8.24 -1.22
C MET A 123 5.04 8.17 -2.08
N PRO A 124 5.14 7.84 -3.38
CA PRO A 124 3.96 7.70 -4.22
C PRO A 124 3.01 6.64 -3.67
N THR A 125 1.77 7.03 -3.39
CA THR A 125 0.83 6.18 -2.65
C THR A 125 -0.54 6.14 -3.33
N ILE A 126 -1.04 4.94 -3.63
CA ILE A 126 -2.41 4.74 -4.11
C ILE A 126 -3.20 3.94 -3.07
N VAL A 127 -4.38 4.44 -2.72
CA VAL A 127 -5.21 3.89 -1.65
C VAL A 127 -6.59 3.54 -2.20
N PHE A 128 -7.07 2.34 -1.90
CA PHE A 128 -8.44 1.90 -2.14
C PHE A 128 -9.11 1.59 -0.81
N HIS A 129 -10.38 1.94 -0.67
CA HIS A 129 -11.15 1.62 0.53
C HIS A 129 -12.63 1.51 0.20
N GLY A 130 -13.26 0.41 0.63
CA GLY A 130 -14.71 0.27 0.57
C GLY A 130 -15.40 1.27 1.51
N GLU A 131 -16.44 1.95 1.05
CA GLU A 131 -17.20 2.89 1.87
C GLU A 131 -17.89 2.20 3.05
N ASP A 132 -18.36 0.97 2.85
CA ASP A 132 -19.11 0.17 3.81
C ASP A 132 -18.24 -0.81 4.60
N ASP A 133 -16.92 -0.64 4.58
CA ASP A 133 -15.98 -1.46 5.32
C ASP A 133 -16.24 -1.43 6.84
N LYS A 134 -16.80 -2.53 7.37
CA LYS A 134 -17.11 -2.71 8.79
C LYS A 134 -15.94 -3.25 9.62
N VAL A 135 -14.82 -3.60 9.00
CA VAL A 135 -13.63 -4.14 9.69
C VAL A 135 -12.62 -3.04 9.94
N VAL A 136 -12.30 -2.28 8.89
CA VAL A 136 -11.40 -1.12 8.96
C VAL A 136 -12.17 0.08 8.41
N HIS A 137 -12.54 1.00 9.29
CA HIS A 137 -13.34 2.16 8.93
C HIS A 137 -12.64 3.00 7.83
N VAL A 138 -13.39 3.43 6.82
CA VAL A 138 -12.92 4.21 5.65
C VAL A 138 -12.12 5.48 5.99
N ARG A 139 -12.28 5.99 7.22
CA ARG A 139 -11.45 7.09 7.77
C ARG A 139 -9.96 6.76 7.74
N ASN A 140 -9.58 5.49 7.89
CA ASN A 140 -8.18 5.09 7.79
C ASN A 140 -7.60 5.31 6.39
N GLY A 141 -8.33 4.96 5.32
CA GLY A 141 -7.94 5.27 3.95
C GLY A 141 -7.73 6.77 3.71
N ARG A 142 -8.62 7.61 4.26
CA ARG A 142 -8.47 9.08 4.25
C ARG A 142 -7.20 9.54 4.95
N PHE A 143 -6.89 8.96 6.12
CA PHE A 143 -5.67 9.30 6.84
C PHE A 143 -4.41 8.90 6.05
N ILE A 144 -4.36 7.71 5.48
CA ILE A 144 -3.24 7.27 4.62
C ILE A 144 -3.02 8.27 3.48
N ALA A 145 -4.09 8.61 2.74
CA ALA A 145 -4.03 9.55 1.64
C ALA A 145 -3.57 10.95 2.08
N SER A 146 -4.08 11.45 3.21
CA SER A 146 -3.69 12.76 3.75
C SER A 146 -2.22 12.81 4.16
N ARG A 147 -1.68 11.74 4.78
CA ARG A 147 -0.28 11.65 5.19
C ARG A 147 0.66 11.55 3.99
N ALA A 148 0.26 10.79 2.98
CA ALA A 148 1.03 10.69 1.73
C ALA A 148 1.07 12.03 0.98
N ALA A 149 -0.08 12.70 0.81
CA ALA A 149 -0.14 13.98 0.11
C ALA A 149 0.63 15.09 0.85
N ALA A 150 0.57 15.11 2.19
CA ALA A 150 1.28 16.10 3.02
C ALA A 150 2.82 15.99 2.94
N ALA A 151 3.36 14.90 2.38
CA ALA A 151 4.79 14.74 2.15
C ALA A 151 5.29 15.46 0.89
N TYR A 152 4.39 16.11 0.13
CA TYR A 152 4.71 16.81 -1.11
C TYR A 152 4.26 18.27 -1.08
N ASP A 153 5.12 19.14 -1.59
CA ASP A 153 4.76 20.56 -1.79
C ASP A 153 4.06 20.79 -3.13
N GLY A 154 3.03 21.63 -3.10
CA GLY A 154 2.38 22.19 -4.29
C GLY A 154 1.59 21.19 -5.14
N LEU A 155 1.11 20.08 -4.56
CA LEU A 155 0.21 19.18 -5.29
C LEU A 155 -1.20 19.78 -5.40
N ARG A 156 -1.76 19.75 -6.60
CA ARG A 156 -3.16 20.10 -6.84
C ARG A 156 -4.03 18.86 -6.66
N ARG A 157 -5.11 18.98 -5.89
CA ARG A 157 -6.15 17.95 -5.78
C ARG A 157 -7.13 18.06 -6.94
N THR A 158 -7.48 16.92 -7.52
CA THR A 158 -8.59 16.76 -8.47
C THR A 158 -9.45 15.59 -8.03
N GLU A 159 -10.73 15.62 -8.39
CA GLU A 159 -11.67 14.55 -8.04
C GLU A 159 -12.39 14.06 -9.30
N LEU A 160 -12.62 12.75 -9.37
CA LEU A 160 -13.37 12.09 -10.42
C LEU A 160 -14.35 11.10 -9.77
N SER A 161 -15.62 11.20 -10.13
CA SER A 161 -16.62 10.19 -9.79
C SER A 161 -16.94 9.39 -11.04
N SER A 162 -16.94 8.07 -10.94
CA SER A 162 -17.27 7.17 -12.06
C SER A 162 -17.78 5.83 -11.52
N ARG A 163 -18.01 4.87 -12.41
CA ARG A 163 -18.42 3.51 -12.08
C ARG A 163 -17.37 2.52 -12.57
N GLY A 164 -17.03 1.54 -11.73
CA GLY A 164 -16.18 0.43 -12.15
C GLY A 164 -16.92 -0.48 -13.14
N HIS A 165 -16.17 -1.24 -13.94
CA HIS A 165 -16.74 -2.21 -14.89
C HIS A 165 -17.66 -3.24 -14.21
N GLY A 166 -17.38 -3.56 -12.93
CA GLY A 166 -18.17 -4.50 -12.15
C GLY A 166 -19.46 -3.93 -11.54
N GLY A 167 -19.69 -2.62 -11.63
CA GLY A 167 -20.94 -1.98 -11.20
C GLY A 167 -20.83 -1.08 -9.96
N HIS A 168 -19.88 -1.27 -9.05
CA HIS A 168 -19.72 -0.35 -7.90
C HIS A 168 -19.27 1.04 -8.38
N PRO A 169 -19.98 2.12 -7.98
CA PRO A 169 -19.48 3.48 -8.15
C PRO A 169 -18.19 3.69 -7.36
N PHE A 170 -17.38 4.66 -7.77
CA PHE A 170 -16.24 5.09 -6.97
C PHE A 170 -16.01 6.59 -7.10
N VAL A 171 -15.35 7.15 -6.08
CA VAL A 171 -14.78 8.50 -6.11
C VAL A 171 -13.27 8.37 -6.01
N ARG A 172 -12.56 8.91 -7.00
CA ARG A 172 -11.10 9.01 -7.02
C ARG A 172 -10.66 10.43 -6.77
N GLN A 173 -9.94 10.64 -5.69
CA GLN A 173 -9.18 11.85 -5.43
C GLN A 173 -7.74 11.65 -5.88
N SER A 174 -7.19 12.56 -6.68
CA SER A 174 -5.81 12.51 -7.15
C SER A 174 -5.08 13.79 -6.76
N HIS A 175 -3.87 13.66 -6.23
CA HIS A 175 -2.95 14.76 -5.94
C HIS A 175 -1.81 14.72 -6.97
N ARG A 176 -1.72 15.75 -7.81
CA ARG A 176 -0.83 15.80 -8.99
C ARG A 176 -0.01 17.08 -9.02
N ARG A 177 1.13 17.04 -9.71
CA ARG A 177 1.88 18.25 -10.07
C ARG A 177 1.53 18.66 -11.50
N GLY A 178 0.90 19.82 -11.65
CA GLY A 178 0.42 20.31 -12.96
C GLY A 178 -0.52 19.31 -13.64
N LYS A 179 -0.33 19.07 -14.93
CA LYS A 179 -1.05 18.05 -15.73
C LYS A 179 -0.34 16.69 -15.77
N GLY A 180 0.72 16.50 -14.98
CA GLY A 180 1.55 15.29 -14.98
C GLY A 180 0.95 14.13 -14.18
N ARG A 181 1.82 13.18 -13.81
CA ARG A 181 1.46 12.00 -12.99
C ARG A 181 0.90 12.37 -11.62
N SER A 182 0.06 11.50 -11.07
CA SER A 182 -0.33 11.53 -9.66
C SER A 182 0.81 11.11 -8.75
N PHE A 183 0.85 11.65 -7.54
CA PHE A 183 1.73 11.18 -6.46
C PHE A 183 0.93 10.59 -5.30
N THR A 184 -0.33 10.97 -5.16
CA THR A 184 -1.25 10.32 -4.23
C THR A 184 -2.60 10.13 -4.89
N GLU A 185 -3.17 8.94 -4.80
CA GLU A 185 -4.54 8.67 -5.20
C GLU A 185 -5.32 8.01 -4.07
N PHE A 186 -6.56 8.44 -3.85
CA PHE A 186 -7.47 7.81 -2.90
C PHE A 186 -8.79 7.49 -3.59
N TRP A 187 -9.13 6.23 -3.57
CA TRP A 187 -10.30 5.64 -4.20
C TRP A 187 -11.25 5.15 -3.11
N VAL A 188 -12.42 5.79 -3.01
CA VAL A 188 -13.52 5.30 -2.20
C VAL A 188 -14.45 4.51 -3.11
N VAL A 189 -14.57 3.20 -2.88
CA VAL A 189 -15.47 2.32 -3.64
C VAL A 189 -16.80 2.25 -2.91
N LYS A 190 -17.85 2.75 -3.55
CA LYS A 190 -19.20 2.83 -3.01
C LYS A 190 -19.82 1.44 -2.94
N ASP A 191 -20.60 1.19 -1.89
CA ASP A 191 -21.28 -0.08 -1.59
C ASP A 191 -20.33 -1.29 -1.37
N ALA A 192 -19.01 -1.09 -1.40
CA ALA A 192 -18.02 -2.12 -1.17
C ALA A 192 -17.60 -2.20 0.31
N GLY A 193 -17.37 -3.43 0.78
CA GLY A 193 -16.96 -3.74 2.16
C GLY A 193 -15.45 -3.96 2.33
N HIS A 194 -15.09 -4.85 3.26
CA HIS A 194 -13.69 -5.22 3.54
C HIS A 194 -13.17 -6.29 2.58
N ALA A 195 -13.01 -5.91 1.31
CA ALA A 195 -12.57 -6.81 0.25
C ALA A 195 -11.69 -6.05 -0.75
N TRP A 196 -10.81 -6.76 -1.44
CA TRP A 196 -10.04 -6.24 -2.55
C TRP A 196 -10.95 -5.91 -3.74
N SER A 197 -11.02 -4.64 -4.11
CA SER A 197 -11.84 -4.17 -5.23
C SER A 197 -11.39 -4.75 -6.58
N GLY A 198 -12.35 -5.32 -7.31
CA GLY A 198 -12.16 -6.06 -8.55
C GLY A 198 -11.70 -7.50 -8.32
N GLY A 199 -10.97 -8.06 -9.29
CA GLY A 199 -10.46 -9.42 -9.22
C GLY A 199 -11.49 -10.51 -9.55
N SER A 200 -11.14 -11.76 -9.26
CA SER A 200 -11.98 -12.93 -9.61
C SER A 200 -12.91 -13.31 -8.45
N ARG A 201 -14.11 -13.78 -8.78
CA ARG A 201 -15.06 -14.38 -7.82
C ARG A 201 -14.49 -15.60 -7.07
N ALA A 202 -13.46 -16.24 -7.62
CA ALA A 202 -12.75 -17.33 -6.95
C ALA A 202 -11.91 -16.85 -5.74
N GLY A 203 -11.59 -15.56 -5.67
CA GLY A 203 -10.86 -14.98 -4.55
C GLY A 203 -11.77 -14.73 -3.35
N ARG A 204 -11.49 -15.39 -2.21
CA ARG A 204 -12.30 -15.28 -0.98
C ARG A 204 -12.48 -13.85 -0.45
N PHE A 205 -11.53 -12.96 -0.71
CA PHE A 205 -11.55 -11.57 -0.27
C PHE A 205 -11.53 -10.60 -1.45
N ALA A 206 -12.05 -11.02 -2.61
CA ALA A 206 -12.22 -10.15 -3.77
C ALA A 206 -13.66 -9.67 -3.87
N ASP A 207 -13.84 -8.45 -4.36
CA ASP A 207 -15.13 -7.87 -4.71
C ASP A 207 -15.13 -7.51 -6.20
N PRO A 208 -15.55 -8.44 -7.08
CA PRO A 208 -15.49 -8.25 -8.53
C PRO A 208 -16.40 -7.15 -9.05
N ALA A 209 -17.33 -6.62 -8.24
CA ALA A 209 -18.17 -5.50 -8.64
C ALA A 209 -17.40 -4.16 -8.57
N GLY A 210 -16.29 -4.11 -7.83
CA GLY A 210 -15.42 -2.94 -7.70
C GLY A 210 -14.67 -2.56 -8.99
N PRO A 211 -14.10 -1.34 -9.08
CA PRO A 211 -13.04 -1.06 -10.05
C PRO A 211 -11.86 -2.02 -9.86
N ASP A 212 -11.12 -2.31 -10.95
CA ASP A 212 -9.95 -3.19 -10.88
C ASP A 212 -8.79 -2.51 -10.16
N ALA A 213 -8.72 -2.68 -8.84
CA ALA A 213 -7.67 -2.08 -8.02
C ALA A 213 -6.28 -2.58 -8.42
N SER A 214 -6.16 -3.82 -8.90
CA SER A 214 -4.86 -4.36 -9.32
C SER A 214 -4.33 -3.62 -10.55
N ARG A 215 -5.18 -3.44 -11.56
CA ARG A 215 -4.83 -2.72 -12.79
C ARG A 215 -4.56 -1.25 -12.52
N GLU A 216 -5.38 -0.61 -11.69
CA GLU A 216 -5.19 0.79 -11.33
C GLU A 216 -3.93 1.03 -10.49
N MET A 217 -3.59 0.10 -9.58
CA MET A 217 -2.30 0.11 -8.89
C MET A 217 -1.14 -0.01 -9.87
N MET A 218 -1.21 -0.92 -10.86
CA MET A 218 -0.15 -1.04 -11.87
C MET A 218 -0.04 0.21 -12.74
N ARG A 219 -1.16 0.78 -13.19
CA ARG A 219 -1.19 2.07 -13.91
C ARG A 219 -0.48 3.16 -13.11
N PHE A 220 -0.71 3.22 -11.80
CA PHE A 220 -0.09 4.20 -10.92
C PHE A 220 1.42 3.90 -10.74
N PHE A 221 1.77 2.68 -10.33
CA PHE A 221 3.14 2.26 -10.03
C PHE A 221 4.10 2.49 -11.19
N LEU A 222 3.72 2.11 -12.40
CA LEU A 222 4.60 2.21 -13.58
C LEU A 222 4.99 3.66 -13.96
N GLN A 223 4.36 4.67 -13.35
CA GLN A 223 4.73 6.08 -13.50
C GLN A 223 5.86 6.51 -12.55
N HIS A 224 6.29 5.65 -11.61
CA HIS A 224 7.23 5.96 -10.54
C HIS A 224 8.45 5.03 -10.56
N ARG A 225 9.61 5.59 -10.19
CA ARG A 225 10.87 4.85 -10.05
C ARG A 225 11.67 5.44 -8.90
N THR A 226 12.43 4.62 -8.17
CA THR A 226 13.45 5.14 -7.25
C THR A 226 14.60 5.75 -8.04
N THR A 227 15.23 6.79 -7.49
CA THR A 227 16.45 7.38 -8.05
C THR A 227 17.68 6.61 -7.57
N SER A 228 18.79 6.68 -8.33
CA SER A 228 20.06 6.10 -7.90
C SER A 228 20.54 6.68 -6.57
N LYS A 229 20.23 7.95 -6.29
CA LYS A 229 20.55 8.60 -5.00
C LYS A 229 19.80 7.94 -3.84
N GLN A 230 18.49 7.70 -3.99
CA GLN A 230 17.67 7.03 -2.97
C GLN A 230 18.19 5.62 -2.68
N ARG A 231 18.51 4.84 -3.73
CA ARG A 231 19.04 3.47 -3.56
C ARG A 231 20.40 3.43 -2.86
N LYS A 232 21.29 4.38 -3.16
CA LYS A 232 22.63 4.46 -2.53
C LYS A 232 22.57 4.89 -1.06
N ALA A 233 21.66 5.78 -0.69
CA ALA A 233 21.53 6.26 0.69
C ALA A 233 21.26 5.13 1.69
N ALA A 234 20.62 4.04 1.27
CA ALA A 234 20.33 2.90 2.13
C ALA A 234 21.47 1.90 2.31
N GLN A 235 22.38 1.77 1.34
CA GLN A 235 23.58 0.95 1.50
C GLN A 235 24.44 1.46 2.67
N LEU A 236 24.40 2.77 2.93
CA LEU A 236 25.07 3.39 4.08
C LEU A 236 24.30 3.20 5.39
N ALA A 237 22.97 3.14 5.35
CA ALA A 237 22.12 2.98 6.53
C ALA A 237 21.96 1.53 7.00
N ASP A 238 22.22 0.54 6.14
CA ASP A 238 22.28 -0.89 6.50
C ASP A 238 23.67 -1.33 6.98
N ALA A 239 24.71 -0.53 6.72
CA ALA A 239 26.11 -0.82 7.08
C ALA A 239 26.57 -0.16 8.40
N ALA A 240 25.72 0.66 9.02
CA ALA A 240 25.95 1.38 10.27
C ALA A 240 25.05 0.84 11.39
#